data_AF-A0A1B6JVV8-F1
#
_entry.id   AF-A0A1B6JVV8-F1
#
_cell.length_a   1.000
_cell.length_b   1.000
_cell.length_c   1.000
_cell.angle_alpha   90.00
_cell.angle_beta   90.00
_cell.angle_gamma   90.00
#
_symmetry.space_group_name_H-M   'P 1'
#
loop_
_entity.id
_entity.type
_entity.pdbx_description
1 polymer ?
#
loop_
_entity_poly.entity_id
_entity_poly.type
_entity_poly.pdbx_seq_one_letter_code
_entity_poly.pdbx_strand_id
1 'polypeptide(L)'
;GEKYTLVTYPLPHFHRADILFRLDDSGQSVPIPDELRKRPHFSGVLRPEESGWRCVMVGGRNMYMYNVPKLVGEQQAKLRQLRLLGYMPIVIPSFNWKGEKYTLVTYPLPHFHRADILFRLDDSGQSVPIPDELRKRPHFSGVLRPEESGWRCVMVGGRNMYMYNVPKLVGEQQAKLRQLRLLGYMPIVIPSFNWKGE
;
A
#
# COMPACT_ATOMS: atom_id res chain seq x y z
N GLY A 1 -14.06 11.07 9.36
CA GLY A 1 -13.51 10.31 8.21
C GLY A 1 -14.21 8.98 8.01
N GLU A 2 -14.22 8.12 9.04
CA GLU A 2 -14.67 6.73 8.91
C GLU A 2 -16.11 6.53 8.43
N LYS A 3 -17.04 7.47 8.69
CA LYS A 3 -18.46 7.39 8.25
C LYS A 3 -18.65 7.37 6.73
N TYR A 4 -17.70 7.90 5.97
CA TYR A 4 -17.84 8.13 4.52
C TYR A 4 -17.00 7.18 3.66
N THR A 5 -16.15 6.36 4.28
CA THR A 5 -15.27 5.42 3.59
C THR A 5 -15.45 4.00 4.13
N LEU A 6 -15.21 3.02 3.27
CA LEU A 6 -15.27 1.60 3.61
C LEU A 6 -14.08 0.87 2.98
N VAL A 7 -13.23 0.24 3.81
CA VAL A 7 -12.16 -0.65 3.35
C VAL A 7 -12.72 -2.06 3.23
N THR A 8 -12.86 -2.57 2.01
CA THR A 8 -13.48 -3.88 1.77
C THR A 8 -13.04 -4.51 0.45
N TYR A 9 -13.60 -5.69 0.13
CA TYR A 9 -13.32 -6.47 -1.07
C TYR A 9 -14.56 -6.46 -1.97
N PRO A 10 -14.75 -5.44 -2.83
CA PRO A 10 -15.92 -5.39 -3.72
C PRO A 10 -15.96 -6.57 -4.70
N LEU A 11 -14.79 -7.11 -5.02
CA LEU A 11 -14.61 -8.30 -5.84
C LEU A 11 -13.88 -9.37 -4.99
N PRO A 12 -14.59 -10.42 -4.54
CA PRO A 12 -14.08 -11.34 -3.51
C PRO A 12 -12.91 -12.21 -3.98
N HIS A 13 -12.75 -12.41 -5.28
CA HIS A 13 -11.63 -13.16 -5.85
C HIS A 13 -10.33 -12.35 -5.96
N PHE A 14 -10.34 -11.05 -5.63
CA PHE A 14 -9.12 -10.27 -5.48
C PHE A 14 -8.70 -10.18 -4.02
N HIS A 15 -7.44 -10.52 -3.76
CA HIS A 15 -6.86 -10.63 -2.42
C HIS A 15 -6.53 -9.27 -1.75
N ARG A 16 -6.75 -8.15 -2.44
CA ARG A 16 -6.44 -6.80 -1.95
C ARG A 16 -7.72 -5.99 -1.77
N ALA A 17 -7.89 -5.49 -0.55
CA ALA A 17 -8.97 -4.57 -0.21
C ALA A 17 -8.81 -3.24 -0.95
N ASP A 18 -9.93 -2.64 -1.32
CA ASP A 18 -10.04 -1.32 -1.90
C ASP A 18 -10.76 -0.38 -0.92
N ILE A 19 -10.65 0.93 -1.15
CA ILE A 19 -11.40 1.92 -0.39
C ILE A 19 -12.60 2.34 -1.21
N LEU A 20 -13.79 2.14 -0.69
CA LEU A 20 -15.03 2.59 -1.29
C LEU A 20 -15.48 3.89 -0.64
N PHE A 21 -16.00 4.80 -1.46
CA PHE A 21 -16.76 5.97 -1.01
C PHE A 21 -17.78 6.33 -2.07
N ARG A 22 -18.77 7.16 -1.69
CA ARG A 22 -19.81 7.61 -2.61
C ARG A 22 -19.93 9.12 -2.54
N LEU A 23 -20.13 9.73 -3.72
CA LEU A 23 -20.53 11.13 -3.84
C LEU A 23 -21.97 11.20 -4.36
N ASP A 24 -22.73 12.18 -3.91
CA ASP A 24 -24.02 12.52 -4.52
C ASP A 24 -23.83 13.35 -5.81
N ASP A 25 -24.94 13.76 -6.43
CA ASP A 25 -24.92 14.54 -7.67
C ASP A 25 -24.35 15.95 -7.48
N SER A 26 -24.28 16.45 -6.24
CA SER A 26 -23.62 17.71 -5.88
C SER A 26 -22.12 17.56 -5.58
N GLY A 27 -21.61 16.32 -5.63
CA GLY A 27 -20.22 15.99 -5.31
C GLY A 27 -19.94 15.88 -3.81
N GLN A 28 -20.97 15.90 -2.95
CA GLN A 28 -20.80 15.74 -1.50
C GLN A 28 -20.72 14.28 -1.09
N SER A 29 -19.98 14.00 -0.01
CA SER A 29 -19.79 12.64 0.49
C SER A 29 -21.05 12.09 1.14
N VAL A 30 -21.49 10.92 0.69
CA VAL A 30 -22.64 10.21 1.26
C VAL A 30 -22.15 9.20 2.31
N PRO A 31 -22.76 9.14 3.51
CA PRO A 31 -22.43 8.12 4.51
C PRO A 31 -22.57 6.70 3.98
N ILE A 32 -21.64 5.81 4.36
CA ILE A 32 -21.75 4.39 4.03
C ILE A 32 -22.80 3.74 4.94
N PRO A 33 -23.80 3.03 4.39
CA PRO A 33 -24.79 2.29 5.17
C PRO A 33 -24.16 1.28 6.13
N ASP A 34 -24.77 1.10 7.31
CA ASP A 34 -24.24 0.22 8.35
C ASP A 34 -24.27 -1.26 7.95
N GLU A 35 -25.24 -1.65 7.13
CA GLU A 35 -25.37 -3.00 6.58
C GLU A 35 -24.12 -3.38 5.76
N LEU A 36 -23.62 -2.42 4.96
CA LEU A 36 -22.40 -2.59 4.15
C LEU A 36 -21.14 -2.68 5.02
N ARG A 37 -21.10 -1.98 6.17
CA ARG A 37 -19.98 -2.05 7.12
C ARG A 37 -19.91 -3.38 7.85
N LYS A 38 -21.07 -3.93 8.22
CA LYS A 38 -21.21 -5.18 8.96
C LYS A 38 -21.08 -6.41 8.06
N ARG A 39 -21.12 -6.23 6.74
CA ARG A 39 -20.99 -7.33 5.78
C ARG A 39 -19.63 -8.02 5.92
N PRO A 40 -19.58 -9.36 6.10
CA PRO A 40 -18.33 -10.08 6.19
C PRO A 40 -17.55 -9.99 4.87
N HIS A 41 -16.22 -9.88 4.98
CA HIS A 41 -15.34 -9.90 3.81
C HIS A 41 -15.52 -11.20 3.00
N PHE A 42 -15.34 -11.10 1.68
CA PHE A 42 -15.42 -12.23 0.74
C PHE A 42 -16.81 -12.89 0.60
N SER A 43 -17.88 -12.27 1.12
CA SER A 43 -19.26 -12.77 1.02
C SER A 43 -19.93 -12.52 -0.35
N GLY A 44 -19.17 -12.62 -1.44
CA GLY A 44 -19.65 -12.38 -2.80
C GLY A 44 -19.35 -10.98 -3.33
N VAL A 45 -19.78 -10.74 -4.57
CA VAL A 45 -19.58 -9.47 -5.28
C VAL A 45 -20.44 -8.38 -4.62
N LEU A 46 -19.83 -7.22 -4.40
CA LEU A 46 -20.51 -6.03 -3.89
C LEU A 46 -20.91 -5.18 -5.09
N ARG A 47 -22.22 -5.15 -5.40
CA ARG A 47 -22.77 -4.32 -6.46
C ARG A 47 -23.43 -3.08 -5.83
N PRO A 48 -23.04 -1.87 -6.23
CA PRO A 48 -23.74 -0.66 -5.82
C PRO A 48 -25.12 -0.62 -6.47
N GLU A 49 -26.15 -0.30 -5.69
CA GLU A 49 -27.51 -0.09 -6.19
C GLU A 49 -27.69 1.32 -6.76
N GLU A 50 -26.95 2.28 -6.20
CA GLU A 50 -27.01 3.70 -6.56
C GLU A 50 -25.80 4.13 -7.38
N SER A 51 -25.89 5.29 -8.04
CA SER A 51 -24.78 5.91 -8.76
C SER A 51 -23.79 6.59 -7.80
N GLY A 52 -22.72 7.17 -8.34
CA GLY A 52 -21.79 7.99 -7.55
C GLY A 52 -20.72 7.22 -6.76
N TRP A 53 -20.73 5.89 -6.80
CA TRP A 53 -19.71 5.08 -6.13
C TRP A 53 -18.34 5.19 -6.78
N ARG A 54 -17.31 5.32 -5.93
CA ARG A 54 -15.90 5.35 -6.27
C ARG A 54 -15.18 4.21 -5.57
N CYS A 55 -14.27 3.58 -6.29
CA CYS A 55 -13.43 2.51 -5.76
C CYS A 55 -11.96 2.90 -5.92
N VAL A 56 -11.30 3.22 -4.81
CA VAL A 56 -9.88 3.56 -4.80
C VAL A 56 -9.06 2.29 -4.65
N MET A 57 -8.29 2.01 -5.69
CA MET A 57 -7.30 0.96 -5.73
C MET A 57 -5.93 1.56 -5.41
N VAL A 58 -5.42 1.26 -4.22
CA VAL A 58 -4.05 1.66 -3.84
C VAL A 58 -3.06 0.70 -4.52
N GLY A 59 -2.41 1.22 -5.56
CA GLY A 59 -1.51 0.53 -6.46
C GLY A 59 -0.18 0.17 -5.81
N GLY A 60 0.06 -1.11 -5.52
CA GLY A 60 1.38 -1.61 -5.11
C GLY A 60 2.15 -2.19 -6.28
N ARG A 61 3.43 -2.55 -6.10
CA ARG A 61 4.28 -3.06 -7.18
C ARG A 61 3.65 -4.16 -8.04
N ASN A 62 3.08 -5.20 -7.44
CA ASN A 62 2.53 -6.36 -8.18
C ASN A 62 1.34 -5.99 -9.06
N MET A 63 0.84 -4.76 -8.93
CA MET A 63 -0.21 -4.25 -9.79
C MET A 63 0.33 -3.76 -11.13
N TYR A 64 1.64 -3.53 -11.26
CA TYR A 64 2.27 -2.97 -12.45
C TYR A 64 3.23 -3.96 -13.12
N MET A 65 3.35 -3.85 -14.44
CA MET A 65 4.34 -4.59 -15.21
C MET A 65 5.75 -4.15 -14.82
N TYR A 66 6.71 -5.07 -14.88
CA TYR A 66 8.11 -4.76 -14.55
C TYR A 66 8.65 -3.63 -15.44
N ASN A 67 9.24 -2.60 -14.83
CA ASN A 67 9.77 -1.39 -15.48
C ASN A 67 8.79 -0.60 -16.37
N VAL A 68 7.49 -0.88 -16.29
CA VAL A 68 6.48 -0.17 -17.09
C VAL A 68 5.38 0.33 -16.16
N PRO A 69 5.04 1.63 -16.17
CA PRO A 69 3.99 2.20 -15.33
C PRO A 69 2.58 1.84 -15.84
N LYS A 70 2.38 0.58 -16.23
CA LYS A 70 1.13 0.02 -16.74
C LYS A 70 0.70 -1.13 -15.84
N LEU A 71 -0.60 -1.21 -15.58
CA LEU A 71 -1.16 -2.27 -14.76
C LEU A 71 -1.01 -3.65 -15.43
N VAL A 72 -0.76 -4.69 -14.64
CA VAL A 72 -0.79 -6.08 -15.12
C VAL A 72 -2.21 -6.49 -15.51
N GLY A 73 -2.35 -7.53 -16.34
CA GLY A 73 -3.64 -7.99 -16.87
C GLY A 73 -4.68 -8.29 -15.78
N GLU A 74 -4.27 -8.87 -14.65
CA GLU A 74 -5.15 -9.10 -13.49
C GLU A 74 -5.79 -7.79 -12.99
N GLN A 75 -5.00 -6.73 -12.85
CA GLN A 75 -5.51 -5.45 -12.34
C GLN A 75 -6.31 -4.67 -13.39
N GLN A 76 -5.98 -4.85 -14.67
CA GLN A 76 -6.81 -4.33 -15.76
C GLN A 76 -8.18 -5.03 -15.79
N ALA A 77 -8.21 -6.35 -15.56
CA ALA A 77 -9.45 -7.12 -15.42
C ALA A 77 -10.24 -6.65 -14.19
N LYS A 78 -9.58 -6.38 -13.06
CA LYS A 78 -10.20 -5.78 -11.86
C LYS A 78 -10.88 -4.46 -12.19
N LEU A 79 -10.17 -3.54 -12.84
CA LEU A 79 -10.72 -2.25 -13.27
C LEU A 79 -11.94 -2.41 -14.17
N ARG A 80 -11.89 -3.34 -15.13
CA ARG A 80 -13.02 -3.64 -16.01
C ARG A 80 -14.23 -4.17 -15.22
N GLN A 81 -14.02 -5.12 -14.30
CA GLN A 81 -15.10 -5.67 -13.48
C GLN A 81 -15.72 -4.61 -12.56
N LEU A 82 -14.91 -3.74 -11.95
CA LEU A 82 -15.41 -2.63 -11.15
C LEU A 82 -16.31 -1.68 -11.97
N ARG A 83 -15.90 -1.34 -13.20
CA ARG A 83 -16.72 -0.51 -14.10
C ARG A 83 -18.03 -1.19 -14.48
N LEU A 84 -18.00 -2.49 -14.79
CA LEU A 84 -19.21 -3.27 -15.10
C LEU A 84 -20.18 -3.35 -13.92
N LEU A 85 -19.70 -3.22 -12.70
CA LEU A 85 -20.54 -3.17 -11.50
C LEU A 85 -21.09 -1.77 -11.22
N GLY A 86 -20.67 -0.72 -11.93
CA GLY A 86 -21.11 0.65 -11.71
C GLY A 86 -20.20 1.50 -10.83
N TYR A 87 -19.01 1.00 -10.46
CA TYR A 87 -18.00 1.84 -9.80
C TYR A 87 -17.25 2.69 -10.83
N MET A 88 -16.87 3.90 -10.43
CA MET A 88 -15.78 4.63 -11.07
C MET A 88 -14.47 4.33 -10.31
N PRO A 89 -13.58 3.51 -10.89
CA PRO A 89 -12.33 3.16 -10.22
C PRO A 89 -11.31 4.30 -10.29
N ILE A 90 -10.59 4.52 -9.19
CA ILE A 90 -9.50 5.48 -9.05
C ILE A 90 -8.25 4.69 -8.68
N VAL A 91 -7.20 4.76 -9.50
CA VAL A 91 -5.94 4.07 -9.22
C VAL A 91 -4.95 5.06 -8.65
N ILE A 92 -4.48 4.82 -7.42
CA ILE A 92 -3.41 5.61 -6.81
C ILE A 92 -2.11 4.81 -6.93
N PRO A 93 -1.18 5.17 -7.83
CA PRO A 93 0.07 4.46 -7.98
C PRO A 93 1.04 4.74 -6.82
N SER A 94 1.55 3.70 -6.17
CA SER A 94 2.58 3.82 -5.12
C SER A 94 3.84 4.52 -5.60
N PHE A 95 4.21 4.39 -6.88
CA PHE A 95 5.43 5.00 -7.42
C PHE A 95 5.36 6.53 -7.56
N ASN A 96 4.17 7.14 -7.47
CA ASN A 96 4.02 8.60 -7.47
C ASN A 96 4.11 9.21 -6.06
N TRP A 97 4.18 8.39 -5.01
CA TRP A 97 4.33 8.88 -3.64
C TRP A 97 5.81 9.16 -3.34
N LYS A 98 6.25 10.42 -3.48
CA LYS A 98 7.67 10.79 -3.40
C LYS A 98 8.21 10.98 -1.96
N GLY A 99 7.38 10.83 -0.92
CA GLY A 99 7.77 11.10 0.47
C GLY A 99 8.06 12.59 0.75
N GLU A 100 8.23 12.95 2.01
CA GLU A 100 8.58 14.33 2.44
C GLU A 100 10.10 14.54 2.46
N LYS A 101 10.60 15.75 2.76
CA LYS A 101 12.03 16.12 2.78
C LYS A 101 12.96 15.08 3.44
N TYR A 102 12.49 14.40 4.50
CA TYR A 102 13.26 13.46 5.32
C TYR A 102 12.89 11.99 5.10
N THR A 103 11.92 11.70 4.24
CA THR A 103 11.44 10.33 4.01
C THR A 103 11.38 10.00 2.52
N LEU A 104 11.65 8.73 2.20
CA LEU A 104 11.57 8.22 0.85
C LEU A 104 10.75 6.93 0.85
N VAL A 105 9.64 6.93 0.13
CA VAL A 105 8.86 5.71 -0.11
C VAL A 105 9.39 5.05 -1.37
N THR A 106 10.06 3.92 -1.21
CA THR A 106 10.73 3.24 -2.33
C THR A 106 10.88 1.74 -2.07
N TYR A 107 11.54 1.05 -2.99
CA TYR A 107 11.79 -0.38 -2.98
C TYR A 107 13.28 -0.64 -2.80
N PRO A 108 13.83 -0.63 -1.57
CA PRO A 108 15.26 -0.86 -1.35
C PRO A 108 15.71 -2.23 -1.85
N LEU A 109 14.81 -3.20 -1.79
CA LEU A 109 14.99 -4.54 -2.34
C LEU A 109 14.01 -4.71 -3.51
N PRO A 110 14.48 -4.59 -4.77
CA PRO A 110 13.65 -4.51 -5.96
C PRO A 110 13.08 -5.87 -6.36
N HIS A 111 13.05 -6.90 -5.52
CA HIS A 111 12.31 -8.16 -5.71
C HIS A 111 11.20 -8.34 -4.68
N PHE A 112 11.11 -7.47 -3.67
CA PHE A 112 9.97 -7.45 -2.75
C PHE A 112 8.84 -6.56 -3.27
N HIS A 113 7.61 -6.97 -2.98
CA HIS A 113 6.41 -6.40 -3.57
C HIS A 113 5.86 -5.14 -2.88
N ARG A 114 6.31 -4.85 -1.65
CA ARG A 114 5.89 -3.69 -0.87
C ARG A 114 7.00 -2.67 -0.82
N ALA A 115 6.63 -1.42 -1.08
CA ALA A 115 7.47 -0.28 -0.77
C ALA A 115 7.67 -0.18 0.74
N ASP A 116 8.82 0.32 1.12
CA ASP A 116 9.18 0.63 2.48
C ASP A 116 9.39 2.14 2.61
N ILE A 117 9.34 2.63 3.84
CA ILE A 117 9.67 4.02 4.13
C ILE A 117 11.12 4.04 4.59
N LEU A 118 11.97 4.75 3.86
CA LEU A 118 13.35 4.98 4.22
C LEU A 118 13.51 6.36 4.85
N PHE A 119 14.31 6.42 5.90
CA PHE A 119 14.81 7.67 6.46
C PHE A 119 16.20 7.44 7.04
N ARG A 120 16.94 8.53 7.26
CA ARG A 120 18.29 8.47 7.84
C ARG A 120 18.36 9.39 9.06
N LEU A 121 18.99 8.89 10.11
CA LEU A 121 19.40 9.69 11.26
C LEU A 121 20.92 9.86 11.22
N ASP A 122 21.42 11.04 11.58
CA ASP A 122 22.86 11.23 11.82
C ASP A 122 23.27 10.67 13.19
N ASP A 123 24.56 10.80 13.53
CA ASP A 123 25.11 10.30 14.80
C ASP A 123 24.53 11.03 16.03
N SER A 124 23.92 12.20 15.84
CA SER A 124 23.20 12.95 16.89
C SER A 124 21.72 12.55 17.00
N GLY A 125 21.25 11.65 16.14
CA GLY A 125 19.86 11.22 16.08
C GLY A 125 18.95 12.18 15.31
N GLN A 126 19.49 13.20 14.64
CA GLN A 126 18.69 14.14 13.86
C GLN A 126 18.40 13.62 12.46
N SER A 127 17.24 14.00 11.91
CA SER A 127 16.81 13.57 10.58
C SER A 127 17.63 14.24 9.49
N VAL A 128 18.21 13.43 8.61
CA VAL A 128 18.96 13.92 7.44
C VAL A 128 18.03 13.97 6.23
N PRO A 129 18.02 15.09 5.46
CA PRO A 129 17.26 15.16 4.21
C PRO A 129 17.66 14.05 3.23
N ILE A 130 16.68 13.49 2.53
CA ILE A 130 16.96 12.48 1.49
C ILE A 130 17.57 13.18 0.26
N PRO A 131 18.75 12.74 -0.22
CA PRO A 131 19.35 13.22 -1.46
C PRO A 131 18.41 13.15 -2.67
N ASP A 132 18.44 14.18 -3.51
CA ASP A 132 17.56 14.28 -4.68
C ASP A 132 17.83 13.18 -5.72
N GLU A 133 19.06 12.69 -5.80
CA GLU A 133 19.49 11.60 -6.67
C GLU A 133 18.72 10.32 -6.34
N LEU A 134 18.53 10.02 -5.05
CA LEU A 134 17.75 8.87 -4.60
C LEU A 134 16.26 9.01 -4.91
N ARG A 135 15.74 10.25 -4.94
CA ARG A 135 14.34 10.53 -5.32
C ARG A 135 14.10 10.40 -6.82
N LYS A 136 15.10 10.77 -7.63
CA LYS A 136 15.05 10.71 -9.09
C LYS A 136 15.36 9.32 -9.63
N ARG A 137 15.95 8.44 -8.80
CA ARG A 137 16.26 7.07 -9.19
C ARG A 137 14.98 6.33 -9.62
N PRO A 138 14.97 5.70 -10.80
CA PRO A 138 13.83 4.89 -11.23
C PRO A 138 13.58 3.77 -10.21
N HIS A 139 12.33 3.60 -9.81
CA HIS A 139 11.93 2.46 -9.00
C HIS A 139 12.34 1.16 -9.71
N PHE A 140 12.77 0.16 -8.94
CA PHE A 140 13.15 -1.17 -9.44
C PHE A 140 14.43 -1.24 -10.31
N SER A 141 15.22 -0.17 -10.36
CA SER A 141 16.50 -0.11 -11.08
C SER A 141 17.63 -0.94 -10.45
N GLY A 142 17.42 -1.54 -9.29
CA GLY A 142 18.41 -2.36 -8.60
C GLY A 142 18.27 -2.30 -7.08
N VAL A 143 19.15 -3.02 -6.39
CA VAL A 143 19.23 -2.96 -4.92
C VAL A 143 19.71 -1.57 -4.50
N LEU A 144 18.96 -0.94 -3.59
CA LEU A 144 19.36 0.32 -2.96
C LEU A 144 20.28 -0.04 -1.79
N ARG A 145 21.58 0.21 -1.93
CA ARG A 145 22.53 0.08 -0.84
C ARG A 145 22.80 1.47 -0.26
N PRO A 146 22.64 1.67 1.06
CA PRO A 146 23.05 2.90 1.71
C PRO A 146 24.58 3.02 1.68
N GLU A 147 25.09 4.20 1.33
CA GLU A 147 26.53 4.48 1.36
C GLU A 147 27.01 4.88 2.76
N GLU A 148 26.12 5.47 3.56
CA GLU A 148 26.38 5.95 4.91
C GLU A 148 25.64 5.10 5.95
N SER A 149 26.01 5.26 7.23
CA SER A 149 25.32 4.65 8.37
C SER A 149 24.00 5.36 8.69
N GLY A 150 23.27 4.91 9.71
CA GLY A 150 22.08 5.61 10.21
C GLY A 150 20.78 5.39 9.42
N TRP A 151 20.81 4.63 8.32
CA TRP A 151 19.62 4.33 7.54
C TRP A 151 18.65 3.40 8.26
N ARG A 152 17.37 3.77 8.22
CA ARG A 152 16.23 3.02 8.75
C ARG A 152 15.29 2.66 7.62
N CYS A 153 14.73 1.46 7.69
CA CYS A 153 13.77 0.96 6.72
C CYS A 153 12.50 0.51 7.47
N VAL A 154 11.44 1.30 7.38
CA VAL A 154 10.16 0.99 8.01
C VAL A 154 9.30 0.16 7.06
N MET A 155 8.96 -1.02 7.54
CA MET A 155 8.03 -1.95 6.93
C MET A 155 6.69 -1.87 7.65
N VAL A 156 5.64 -1.41 6.95
CA VAL A 156 4.28 -1.41 7.49
C VAL A 156 3.65 -2.79 7.28
N GLY A 157 3.48 -3.51 8.38
CA GLY A 157 3.04 -4.89 8.47
C GLY A 157 1.53 -5.06 8.34
N GLY A 158 1.01 -5.34 7.15
CA GLY A 158 -0.40 -5.75 6.96
C GLY A 158 -0.67 -7.17 7.44
N ARG A 159 -1.94 -7.58 7.61
CA ARG A 159 -2.34 -8.95 8.04
C ARG A 159 -1.62 -10.08 7.27
N ASN A 160 -1.45 -9.92 5.96
CA ASN A 160 -0.81 -10.92 5.08
C ASN A 160 0.72 -11.01 5.26
N MET A 161 1.34 -10.19 6.11
CA MET A 161 2.76 -10.29 6.46
C MET A 161 3.01 -11.21 7.65
N TYR A 162 1.95 -11.61 8.37
CA TYR A 162 2.01 -12.43 9.56
C TYR A 162 1.39 -13.79 9.30
N MET A 163 1.89 -14.80 10.00
CA MET A 163 1.29 -16.13 10.00
C MET A 163 -0.14 -16.06 10.59
N TYR A 164 -1.01 -16.95 10.12
CA TYR A 164 -2.40 -16.96 10.56
C TYR A 164 -2.49 -17.11 12.08
N ASN A 165 -3.18 -16.17 12.74
CA ASN A 165 -3.36 -16.09 14.20
C ASN A 165 -2.06 -16.07 15.03
N VAL A 166 -0.92 -15.73 14.44
CA VAL A 166 0.36 -15.61 15.15
C VAL A 166 1.01 -14.28 14.80
N PRO A 167 1.47 -13.49 15.78
CA PRO A 167 2.16 -12.21 15.54
C PRO A 167 3.61 -12.43 15.06
N LYS A 168 3.85 -13.43 14.22
CA LYS A 168 5.14 -13.79 13.65
C LYS A 168 5.09 -13.61 12.15
N LEU A 169 6.10 -12.92 11.61
CA LEU A 169 6.21 -12.66 10.18
C LEU A 169 6.34 -13.95 9.38
N VAL A 170 5.75 -13.98 8.18
CA VAL A 170 5.94 -15.07 7.22
C VAL A 170 7.39 -15.11 6.71
N GLY A 171 7.81 -16.26 6.18
CA GLY A 171 9.19 -16.50 5.75
C GLY A 171 9.72 -15.47 4.74
N GLU A 172 8.88 -15.03 3.79
CA GLU A 172 9.22 -13.95 2.84
C GLU A 172 9.65 -12.67 3.57
N GLN A 173 8.90 -12.24 4.58
CA GLN A 173 9.18 -11.01 5.30
C GLN A 173 10.39 -11.15 6.22
N GLN A 174 10.62 -12.34 6.79
CA GLN A 174 11.86 -12.62 7.53
C GLN A 174 13.10 -12.56 6.63
N ALA A 175 13.00 -13.11 5.42
CA ALA A 175 14.06 -13.00 4.41
C ALA A 175 14.32 -11.54 4.03
N LYS A 176 13.25 -10.72 3.87
CA LYS A 176 13.36 -9.28 3.63
C LYS A 176 14.16 -8.58 4.72
N LEU A 177 13.80 -8.82 6.00
CA LEU A 177 14.51 -8.23 7.14
C LEU A 177 15.99 -8.60 7.17
N ARG A 178 16.32 -9.86 6.87
CA ARG A 178 17.72 -10.31 6.79
C ARG A 178 18.47 -9.58 5.68
N GLN A 179 17.89 -9.47 4.49
CA GLN A 179 18.51 -8.77 3.36
C GLN A 179 18.69 -7.29 3.62
N LEU A 180 17.72 -6.62 4.24
CA LEU A 180 17.84 -5.21 4.64
C LEU A 180 19.01 -5.00 5.60
N ARG A 181 19.16 -5.87 6.61
CA ARG A 181 20.31 -5.81 7.54
C ARG A 181 21.64 -6.02 6.84
N LEU A 182 21.71 -6.98 5.91
CA LEU A 182 22.92 -7.22 5.12
C LEU A 182 23.31 -6.05 4.23
N LEU A 183 22.36 -5.21 3.84
CA LEU A 183 22.62 -3.97 3.09
C LEU A 183 23.05 -2.80 3.99
N GLY A 184 22.91 -2.90 5.31
CA GLY A 184 23.23 -1.81 6.24
C GLY A 184 22.01 -1.00 6.71
N TYR A 185 20.79 -1.40 6.37
CA TYR A 185 19.59 -0.82 6.97
C TYR A 185 19.33 -1.41 8.36
N MET A 186 18.85 -0.59 9.29
CA MET A 186 18.14 -1.07 10.48
C MET A 186 16.65 -1.16 10.16
N PRO A 187 16.09 -2.38 9.96
CA PRO A 187 14.69 -2.53 9.64
C PRO A 187 13.82 -2.33 10.88
N ILE A 188 12.70 -1.63 10.70
CA ILE A 188 11.67 -1.39 11.71
C ILE A 188 10.38 -2.00 11.16
N VAL A 189 9.75 -2.90 11.91
CA VAL A 189 8.47 -3.51 11.50
C VAL A 189 7.37 -2.92 12.36
N ILE A 190 6.39 -2.31 11.72
CA ILE A 190 5.22 -1.75 12.40
C ILE A 190 3.99 -2.59 12.04
N PRO A 191 3.49 -3.46 12.94
CA PRO A 191 2.26 -4.22 12.70
C PRO A 191 1.03 -3.30 12.63
N SER A 192 0.25 -3.42 11.56
CA SER A 192 -1.02 -2.70 11.36
C SER A 192 -2.07 -3.01 12.43
N PHE A 193 -2.02 -4.18 13.07
CA PHE A 193 -2.95 -4.52 14.15
C PHE A 193 -2.64 -3.85 15.48
N ASN A 194 -1.47 -3.19 15.62
CA ASN A 194 -1.13 -2.34 16.77
C ASN A 194 -1.57 -0.88 16.56
N TRP A 195 -2.26 -0.55 15.47
CA TRP A 195 -2.68 0.82 15.15
C TRP A 195 -4.11 1.13 15.61
N LYS A 196 -4.69 0.30 16.49
CA LYS A 196 -5.94 0.68 17.14
C LYS A 196 -5.66 1.93 17.97
N GLY A 197 -6.13 3.07 17.49
CA GLY A 197 -6.25 4.27 18.31
C GLY A 197 -7.19 3.93 19.47
N GLU A 198 -6.72 4.19 20.68
CA GLU A 198 -7.60 4.54 21.78
C GLU A 198 -8.27 5.89 21.49
#